data_AF-A0A9E0PU20-F1
#
_entry.id   AF-A0A9E0PU20-F1
#
_cell.length_a   1.000
_cell.length_b   1.000
_cell.length_c   1.000
_cell.angle_alpha   90.00
_cell.angle_beta   90.00
_cell.angle_gamma   90.00
#
_symmetry.space_group_name_H-M   'P 1'
#
loop_
_entity.id
_entity.type
_entity.pdbx_description
1 polymer ?
#
loop_
_entity_poly.entity_id
_entity_poly.type
_entity_poly.pdbx_seq_one_letter_code
_entity_poly.pdbx_strand_id
1 'polypeptide(L)'
;LADQMTKFTTELGFRGMQNPDEVGAAAVDYLRVAGHLVFGYFFARMAQVALRQIAAGNTDPFYGAKLQTARFYFAKLFPETVTLMRTARAGAKPLMETDLALA
;
A
#
# COMPACT_ATOMS: atom_id res chain seq x y z
N LEU A 1 -1.17 2.57 -9.02
CA LEU A 1 -1.61 1.74 -7.88
C LEU A 1 -3.10 1.38 -7.94
N ALA A 2 -4.03 2.30 -8.28
CA ALA A 2 -5.47 1.97 -8.35
C ALA A 2 -5.77 0.73 -9.22
N ASP A 3 -5.33 0.70 -10.48
CA ASP A 3 -5.53 -0.46 -11.37
C ASP A 3 -4.86 -1.74 -10.84
N GLN A 4 -3.71 -1.61 -10.17
CA GLN A 4 -3.03 -2.74 -9.54
C GLN A 4 -3.84 -3.28 -8.36
N MET A 5 -4.47 -2.39 -7.58
CA MET A 5 -5.33 -2.76 -6.46
C MET A 5 -6.54 -3.54 -6.94
N THR A 6 -7.23 -3.09 -8.00
CA THR A 6 -8.37 -3.84 -8.57
C THR A 6 -7.96 -5.24 -8.97
N LYS A 7 -6.86 -5.39 -9.72
CA LYS A 7 -6.33 -6.70 -10.12
C LYS A 7 -5.96 -7.56 -8.92
N PHE A 8 -5.32 -6.96 -7.92
CA PHE A 8 -4.88 -7.65 -6.71
C PHE A 8 -6.07 -8.15 -5.88
N THR A 9 -7.11 -7.34 -5.68
CA THR A 9 -8.36 -7.74 -5.03
C THR A 9 -9.02 -8.89 -5.77
N THR A 10 -9.12 -8.82 -7.11
CA THR A 10 -9.71 -9.88 -7.93
C THR A 10 -8.92 -11.19 -7.83
N GLU A 11 -7.58 -11.12 -7.90
CA GLU A 11 -6.70 -12.28 -7.77
C GLU A 11 -6.90 -13.00 -6.42
N LEU A 12 -6.86 -12.25 -5.31
CA LEU A 12 -7.06 -12.81 -3.97
C LEU A 12 -8.49 -13.37 -3.80
N GLY A 13 -9.49 -12.70 -4.38
CA GLY A 13 -10.87 -13.18 -4.36
C GLY A 13 -11.01 -14.54 -5.02
N PHE A 14 -10.43 -14.75 -6.20
CA PHE A 14 -10.46 -16.05 -6.88
C PHE A 14 -9.74 -17.15 -6.08
N ARG A 15 -8.59 -16.84 -5.46
CA ARG A 15 -7.90 -17.80 -4.57
C ARG A 15 -8.76 -18.15 -3.36
N GLY A 16 -9.40 -17.16 -2.75
CA GLY A 16 -10.31 -17.34 -1.61
C GLY A 16 -11.51 -18.21 -1.90
N MET A 17 -12.04 -18.18 -3.14
CA MET A 17 -13.12 -19.08 -3.56
C MET A 17 -12.68 -20.55 -3.62
N GLN A 18 -11.39 -20.82 -3.84
CA GLN A 18 -10.82 -22.16 -3.88
C GLN A 18 -10.38 -22.64 -2.49
N ASN A 19 -9.74 -21.75 -1.73
CA ASN A 19 -9.27 -22.01 -0.37
C ASN A 19 -9.47 -20.75 0.50
N PRO A 20 -10.38 -20.78 1.49
CA PRO A 20 -10.61 -19.66 2.40
C PRO A 20 -9.36 -19.19 3.14
N ASP A 21 -8.40 -20.08 3.42
CA ASP A 21 -7.17 -19.73 4.14
C ASP A 21 -6.28 -18.76 3.35
N GLU A 22 -6.39 -18.72 2.02
CA GLU A 22 -5.66 -17.77 1.18
C GLU A 22 -6.05 -16.32 1.47
N VAL A 23 -7.33 -16.07 1.81
CA VAL A 23 -7.79 -14.72 2.20
C VAL A 23 -7.22 -14.34 3.56
N GLY A 24 -7.21 -15.29 4.51
CA GLY A 24 -6.65 -15.09 5.84
C GLY A 24 -5.15 -14.78 5.78
N ALA A 25 -4.40 -15.56 5.01
CA ALA A 25 -2.96 -15.40 4.84
C ALA A 25 -2.59 -14.05 4.20
N ALA A 26 -3.41 -13.53 3.28
CA ALA A 26 -3.15 -12.26 2.59
C ALA A 26 -3.72 -11.01 3.31
N ALA A 27 -4.51 -11.16 4.38
CA ALA A 27 -5.33 -10.08 4.93
C ALA A 27 -4.55 -8.84 5.37
N VAL A 28 -3.46 -9.03 6.13
CA VAL A 28 -2.66 -7.91 6.65
C VAL A 28 -1.97 -7.15 5.52
N ASP A 29 -1.34 -7.88 4.60
CA ASP A 29 -0.66 -7.29 3.45
C ASP A 29 -1.65 -6.54 2.55
N TYR A 30 -2.82 -7.13 2.29
CA TYR A 30 -3.90 -6.51 1.53
C TYR A 30 -4.35 -5.18 2.14
N LEU A 31 -4.60 -5.15 3.45
CA LEU A 31 -5.00 -3.94 4.15
C LEU A 31 -3.91 -2.87 4.15
N ARG A 32 -2.63 -3.24 4.26
CA ARG A 32 -1.52 -2.28 4.15
C ARG A 32 -1.41 -1.69 2.75
N VAL A 33 -1.56 -2.50 1.70
CA VAL A 33 -1.58 -2.02 0.31
C VAL A 33 -2.76 -1.07 0.08
N ALA A 34 -3.95 -1.43 0.56
CA ALA A 34 -5.14 -0.58 0.49
C ALA A 34 -4.93 0.75 1.26
N GLY A 35 -4.32 0.69 2.43
CA GLY A 35 -3.93 1.87 3.21
C GLY A 35 -2.98 2.77 2.43
N HIS A 36 -1.95 2.21 1.80
CA HIS A 36 -1.04 2.99 0.95
C HIS A 36 -1.72 3.64 -0.24
N LEU A 37 -2.73 3.00 -0.84
CA LEU A 37 -3.56 3.62 -1.89
C LEU A 37 -4.28 4.88 -1.38
N VAL A 38 -4.93 4.79 -0.22
CA VAL A 38 -5.63 5.92 0.41
C VAL A 38 -4.65 7.04 0.78
N PHE A 39 -3.55 6.71 1.45
CA PHE A 39 -2.54 7.69 1.84
C PHE A 39 -1.85 8.32 0.62
N GLY A 40 -1.57 7.54 -0.42
CA GLY A 40 -1.02 8.04 -1.68
C GLY A 40 -1.93 9.09 -2.31
N TYR A 41 -3.24 8.84 -2.33
CA TYR A 41 -4.22 9.83 -2.79
C TYR A 41 -4.17 11.13 -1.97
N PHE A 42 -4.21 11.04 -0.64
CA PHE A 42 -4.22 12.24 0.21
C PHE A 42 -2.88 13.00 0.20
N PHE A 43 -1.73 12.31 0.15
CA PHE A 43 -0.44 12.97 -0.03
C PHE A 43 -0.34 13.70 -1.36
N ALA A 44 -0.81 13.10 -2.45
CA ALA A 44 -0.86 13.76 -3.75
C ALA A 44 -1.77 14.99 -3.74
N ARG A 45 -2.96 14.88 -3.12
CA ARG A 45 -3.90 16.00 -2.97
C ARG A 45 -3.32 17.15 -2.13
N MET A 46 -2.66 16.83 -1.01
CA MET A 46 -1.96 17.84 -0.19
C MET A 46 -0.82 18.51 -0.96
N ALA A 47 -0.03 17.74 -1.71
CA ALA A 47 1.05 18.27 -2.53
C ALA A 47 0.52 19.22 -3.63
N GLN A 48 -0.59 18.88 -4.28
CA GLN A 48 -1.23 19.75 -5.26
C GLN A 48 -1.68 21.08 -4.64
N VAL A 49 -2.27 21.07 -3.44
CA VAL A 49 -2.66 22.28 -2.72
C VAL A 49 -1.43 23.12 -2.37
N ALA A 50 -0.37 22.49 -1.84
CA ALA A 50 0.87 23.17 -1.48
C ALA A 50 1.54 23.85 -2.68
N LEU A 51 1.60 23.15 -3.83
CA LEU A 51 2.13 23.72 -5.07
C LEU A 51 1.32 24.94 -5.53
N ARG A 52 -0.02 24.89 -5.45
CA ARG A 52 -0.87 26.04 -5.81
C ARG A 52 -0.63 27.25 -4.92
N GLN A 53 -0.49 27.02 -3.61
CA GLN A 53 -0.25 28.11 -2.65
C GLN A 53 1.11 28.77 -2.88
N ILE A 54 2.16 27.98 -3.10
CA ILE A 54 3.49 28.48 -3.45
C ILE A 54 3.43 29.26 -4.78
N ALA A 55 2.75 28.74 -5.80
CA ALA A 55 2.59 29.41 -7.09
C ALA A 55 1.81 30.73 -7.00
N ALA A 56 0.89 30.86 -6.03
CA ALA A 56 0.16 32.09 -5.73
C ALA A 56 0.98 33.11 -4.92
N GLY A 57 2.26 32.84 -4.64
CA GLY A 57 3.15 33.73 -3.91
C GLY A 57 3.11 33.58 -2.39
N ASN A 58 2.47 32.53 -1.86
CA ASN A 58 2.46 32.26 -0.43
C ASN A 58 3.86 31.79 0.05
N THR A 59 4.41 32.48 1.05
CA THR A 59 5.76 32.23 1.59
C THR A 59 5.77 31.41 2.88
N ASP A 60 4.61 30.91 3.33
CA ASP A 60 4.52 30.06 4.52
C ASP A 60 5.34 28.75 4.33
N PRO A 61 6.33 28.47 5.19
CA PRO A 61 7.17 27.28 5.08
C PRO A 61 6.39 25.96 5.22
N PHE A 62 5.18 25.98 5.77
CA PHE A 62 4.29 24.81 5.86
C PHE A 62 4.09 24.10 4.52
N TYR A 63 3.93 24.84 3.43
CA TYR A 63 3.71 24.24 2.11
C TYR A 63 4.97 23.56 1.57
N GLY A 64 6.14 24.16 1.79
CA GLY A 64 7.42 23.53 1.48
C GLY A 64 7.61 22.23 2.28
N ALA A 65 7.33 22.26 3.58
CA ALA A 65 7.39 21.10 4.45
C ALA A 65 6.44 19.98 3.98
N LYS A 66 5.20 20.30 3.57
CA LYS A 66 4.27 19.31 3.01
C LYS A 66 4.82 18.60 1.77
N LEU A 67 5.49 19.33 0.88
CA LEU A 67 6.12 18.73 -0.29
C LEU A 67 7.30 17.82 0.08
N GLN A 68 8.12 18.22 1.06
CA GLN A 68 9.21 17.37 1.57
C GLN A 68 8.67 16.08 2.20
N THR A 69 7.65 16.15 3.04
CA THR A 69 7.02 14.98 3.65
C THR A 69 6.39 14.07 2.59
N ALA A 70 5.70 14.62 1.58
CA ALA A 70 5.13 13.83 0.50
C ALA A 70 6.22 13.08 -0.29
N ARG A 71 7.34 13.74 -0.61
CA ARG A 71 8.49 13.11 -1.27
C ARG A 71 9.06 11.96 -0.43
N PHE A 72 9.22 12.16 0.87
CA PHE A 72 9.65 11.08 1.78
C PHE A 72 8.70 9.89 1.72
N TYR A 73 7.39 10.12 1.87
CA TYR A 73 6.39 9.05 1.85
C TYR A 73 6.45 8.23 0.56
N PHE A 74 6.46 8.89 -0.59
CA PHE A 74 6.51 8.20 -1.89
C PHE A 74 7.84 7.51 -2.18
N ALA A 75 8.95 8.04 -1.66
CA ALA A 75 10.28 7.44 -1.89
C ALA A 75 10.62 6.32 -0.90
N LYS A 76 10.09 6.36 0.33
CA LYS A 76 10.53 5.47 1.42
C LYS A 76 9.46 4.50 1.92
N LEU A 77 8.19 4.90 1.92
CA LEU A 77 7.10 4.09 2.49
C LEU A 77 6.23 3.48 1.40
N PHE A 78 5.85 4.26 0.38
CA PHE A 78 4.99 3.78 -0.70
C PHE A 78 5.53 2.56 -1.47
N PRO A 79 6.85 2.36 -1.65
CA PRO A 79 7.38 1.14 -2.27
C PRO A 79 7.07 -0.16 -1.50
N GLU A 80 6.70 -0.08 -0.21
CA GLU A 80 6.24 -1.26 0.57
C GLU A 80 5.12 -2.02 -0.15
N THR A 81 4.27 -1.30 -0.91
CA THR A 81 3.18 -1.90 -1.70
C THR A 81 3.66 -3.02 -2.63
N VAL A 82 4.85 -2.90 -3.21
CA VAL A 82 5.40 -3.91 -4.13
C VAL A 82 5.74 -5.19 -3.38
N THR A 83 6.44 -5.07 -2.25
CA THR A 83 6.80 -6.20 -1.39
C THR A 83 5.56 -6.84 -0.77
N LEU A 84 4.62 -6.06 -0.25
CA LEU A 84 3.38 -6.55 0.36
C LEU A 84 2.51 -7.31 -0.65
N MET A 85 2.40 -6.81 -1.89
CA MET A 85 1.71 -7.52 -2.96
C MET A 85 2.43 -8.82 -3.38
N ARG A 86 3.73 -8.97 -3.12
CA ARG A 86 4.48 -10.22 -3.38
C ARG A 86 4.29 -11.20 -2.24
N THR A 87 4.39 -10.76 -0.99
CA THR A 87 4.20 -11.61 0.19
C THR A 87 2.78 -12.16 0.27
N ALA A 88 1.77 -11.33 0.01
CA ALA A 88 0.38 -11.77 -0.07
C ALA A 88 0.16 -12.87 -1.12
N ARG A 89 0.90 -12.82 -2.24
CA ARG A 89 0.82 -13.82 -3.31
C ARG A 89 1.53 -15.14 -2.99
N ALA A 90 2.35 -15.18 -1.94
CA ALA A 90 2.98 -16.42 -1.47
C ALA A 90 1.95 -17.41 -0.89
N GLY A 91 0.75 -16.93 -0.57
CA GLY A 91 -0.39 -17.75 -0.16
C GLY A 91 -0.25 -18.32 1.25
N ALA A 92 -1.17 -19.22 1.60
CA ALA A 92 -1.25 -19.79 2.95
C ALA A 92 -0.19 -20.87 3.22
N LYS A 93 0.30 -21.54 2.17
CA LYS A 93 1.19 -22.71 2.31
C LYS A 93 2.40 -22.47 3.22
N PRO A 94 3.22 -21.42 3.04
CA PRO A 94 4.40 -21.19 3.89
C PRO A 94 4.04 -20.83 5.34
N LEU A 95 2.82 -20.37 5.60
CA LEU A 95 2.32 -20.07 6.94
C LEU A 95 1.86 -21.34 7.67
N MET A 96 1.29 -22.30 6.93
CA MET A 96 0.68 -23.50 7.49
C MET A 96 1.64 -24.70 7.55
N GLU A 97 2.61 -24.82 6.63
CA GLU A 97 3.60 -25.92 6.62
C GLU A 97 4.65 -25.79 7.74
N THR A 98 4.24 -26.06 8.98
CA THR A 98 5.07 -25.87 10.20
C THR A 98 5.37 -27.16 10.95
N ASP A 99 4.83 -28.30 10.52
CA ASP A 99 4.95 -29.59 11.23
C ASP A 99 6.39 -29.99 11.56
N LEU A 100 7.34 -29.77 10.64
CA LEU A 100 8.76 -30.09 10.86
C LEU A 100 9.46 -29.15 11.86
N ALA A 101 8.93 -27.94 12.07
CA ALA A 101 9.48 -26.99 13.04
C ALA A 101 8.97 -27.24 14.46
N LEU A 102 7.89 -28.03 14.60
CA LEU A 102 7.19 -28.31 15.86
C LEU A 102 7.30 -29.78 16.31
N ALA A 103 8.05 -30.60 15.57
CA ALA A 103 8.40 -31.99 15.91
C ALA A 103 9.61 -32.06 16.84
#